data_AF-W6XYF7-F1
#
_entry.id   AF-W6XYF7-F1
#
_cell.length_a   1.000
_cell.length_b   1.000
_cell.length_c   1.000
_cell.angle_alpha   90.00
_cell.angle_beta   90.00
_cell.angle_gamma   90.00
#
_symmetry.space_group_name_H-M   'P 1'
#
loop_
_entity.id
_entity.type
_entity.pdbx_description
1 polymer ?
#
loop_
_entity_poly.entity_id
_entity_poly.type
_entity_poly.pdbx_seq_one_letter_code
_entity_poly.pdbx_strand_id
1 'polypeptide(L)'
;MPKRIRLTTPPLELQPPTEQPAPGTRPQLETPKRSAIFAVLYYCEQQSLPCNLQSISTVFEILHSTVHDVYSSRRCRRLQNSNEVDSRLPLREISRSDTNAIATFLDRATLEQKSLPWQDIAEEAGVVKHYHHEKGQENEQWAAKVLQRRVTADEGIKTHKAVVKEQHTPTQVDKRLKYCRIQLQQRPSAHNWRNVLWCDEIHWKTGPRYPKNIKRRPG
;
A
#
# COMPACT_ATOMS: atom_id res chain seq x y z
N MET A 1 40.23 20.35 -31.81
CA MET A 1 40.25 18.87 -31.76
C MET A 1 39.49 18.40 -30.53
N PRO A 2 38.48 17.53 -30.64
CA PRO A 2 37.77 17.04 -29.47
C PRO A 2 38.69 16.18 -28.60
N LYS A 3 38.72 16.43 -27.30
CA LYS A 3 39.51 15.66 -26.33
C LYS A 3 39.06 14.19 -26.36
N ARG A 4 39.97 13.28 -26.69
CA ARG A 4 39.78 11.83 -26.50
C ARG A 4 39.54 11.57 -25.01
N ILE A 5 38.34 11.09 -24.68
CA ILE A 5 38.05 10.53 -23.36
C ILE A 5 38.79 9.19 -23.31
N ARG A 6 39.87 9.10 -22.52
CA ARG A 6 40.51 7.82 -22.21
C ARG A 6 39.63 7.11 -21.18
N LEU A 7 39.03 5.98 -21.54
CA LEU A 7 38.51 5.04 -20.56
C LEU A 7 39.73 4.29 -19.99
N THR A 8 40.31 4.77 -18.88
CA THR A 8 41.46 4.13 -18.20
C THR A 8 41.10 2.83 -17.45
N THR A 9 39.89 2.33 -17.67
CA THR A 9 39.40 1.06 -17.12
C THR A 9 38.54 0.44 -18.20
N PRO A 10 38.70 -0.87 -18.53
CA PRO A 10 37.74 -1.56 -19.37
C PRO A 10 36.34 -1.33 -18.77
N PRO A 11 35.28 -1.25 -19.59
CA PRO A 11 33.92 -1.24 -19.08
C PRO A 11 33.80 -2.34 -18.02
N LEU A 12 33.22 -2.04 -16.84
CA LEU A 12 33.03 -3.03 -15.76
C LEU A 12 32.38 -4.35 -16.26
N GLU A 13 31.73 -4.28 -17.41
CA GLU A 13 31.03 -5.31 -18.15
C GLU A 13 31.94 -6.37 -18.80
N LEU A 14 33.27 -6.16 -18.89
CA LEU A 14 34.24 -7.07 -19.52
C LEU A 14 35.35 -7.54 -18.57
N GLN A 15 35.25 -7.20 -17.29
CA GLN A 15 36.11 -7.80 -16.28
C GLN A 15 35.68 -9.28 -16.09
N PRO A 16 36.62 -10.24 -16.02
CA PRO A 16 36.27 -11.60 -15.62
C PRO A 16 35.54 -11.53 -14.28
N PRO A 17 34.46 -12.31 -14.08
CA PRO A 17 33.62 -12.17 -12.91
C PRO A 17 34.48 -12.34 -11.66
N THR A 18 34.71 -11.25 -10.92
CA THR A 18 35.22 -11.34 -9.56
C THR A 18 34.23 -12.22 -8.80
N GLU A 19 34.75 -13.23 -8.09
CA GLU A 19 34.02 -14.44 -7.64
C GLU A 19 32.74 -14.21 -6.82
N GLN A 20 32.42 -12.97 -6.44
CA GLN A 20 31.17 -12.62 -5.76
C GLN A 20 30.63 -11.25 -6.24
N PRO A 21 29.72 -11.20 -7.23
CA PRO A 21 28.97 -9.99 -7.50
C PRO A 21 28.05 -9.68 -6.30
N ALA A 22 28.03 -8.43 -5.84
CA ALA A 22 27.10 -7.99 -4.80
C ALA A 22 25.66 -8.34 -5.18
N PRO A 23 24.81 -8.78 -4.23
CA PRO A 23 23.43 -9.19 -4.52
C PRO A 23 22.67 -8.02 -5.15
N GLY A 24 22.29 -8.18 -6.43
CA GLY A 24 21.62 -7.16 -7.24
C GLY A 24 22.43 -6.63 -8.43
N THR A 25 23.71 -6.98 -8.54
CA THR A 25 24.55 -6.56 -9.68
C THR A 25 24.62 -7.68 -10.72
N ARG A 26 23.58 -7.82 -11.54
CA ARG A 26 23.64 -8.72 -12.72
C ARG A 26 24.47 -8.06 -13.83
N PRO A 27 25.31 -8.82 -14.56
CA PRO A 27 26.01 -8.31 -15.73
C PRO A 27 25.01 -7.79 -16.76
N GLN A 28 25.22 -6.55 -17.20
CA GLN A 28 24.26 -5.69 -17.91
C GLN A 28 23.99 -6.07 -19.38
N LEU A 29 24.09 -7.36 -19.75
CA LEU A 29 23.99 -7.86 -21.13
C LEU A 29 22.64 -8.53 -21.47
N GLU A 30 21.56 -8.22 -20.74
CA GLU A 30 20.28 -8.93 -20.90
C GLU A 30 19.54 -8.66 -22.23
N THR A 31 19.94 -7.66 -23.04
CA THR A 31 19.28 -7.39 -24.32
C THR A 31 20.25 -7.48 -25.51
N PRO A 32 19.93 -8.24 -26.59
CA PRO A 32 20.82 -8.40 -27.75
C PRO A 32 21.27 -7.07 -28.36
N LYS A 33 20.38 -6.08 -28.37
CA LYS A 33 20.65 -4.72 -28.89
C LYS A 33 21.70 -3.98 -28.05
N ARG A 34 21.62 -4.05 -26.72
CA ARG A 34 22.60 -3.42 -25.82
C ARG A 34 23.95 -4.12 -25.95
N SER A 35 23.95 -5.44 -25.95
CA SER A 35 25.18 -6.24 -26.10
C SER A 35 25.87 -5.94 -27.43
N ALA A 36 25.13 -5.80 -28.53
CA ALA A 36 25.69 -5.41 -29.82
C ALA A 36 26.33 -4.00 -29.78
N ILE A 37 25.65 -3.01 -29.20
CA ILE A 37 26.17 -1.64 -29.08
C ILE A 37 27.49 -1.62 -28.29
N PHE A 38 27.52 -2.23 -27.10
CA PHE A 38 28.71 -2.21 -26.25
C PHE A 38 29.85 -3.08 -26.79
N ALA A 39 29.54 -4.25 -27.38
CA ALA A 39 30.56 -5.11 -27.99
C ALA A 39 31.27 -4.42 -29.16
N VAL A 40 30.52 -3.73 -30.03
CA VAL A 40 31.10 -3.00 -31.17
C VAL A 40 31.92 -1.81 -30.72
N LEU A 41 31.42 -1.03 -29.76
CA LEU A 41 32.16 0.10 -29.19
C LEU A 41 33.46 -0.37 -28.55
N TYR A 42 33.41 -1.46 -27.78
CA TYR A 42 34.59 -2.04 -27.15
C TYR A 42 35.60 -2.57 -28.17
N TYR A 43 35.13 -3.29 -29.20
CA TYR A 43 35.98 -3.80 -30.27
C TYR A 43 36.70 -2.65 -31.00
N CYS A 44 35.97 -1.59 -31.38
CA CYS A 44 36.56 -0.43 -32.03
C CYS A 44 37.57 0.28 -31.13
N GLU A 45 37.33 0.36 -29.82
CA GLU A 45 38.27 0.92 -28.85
C GLU A 45 39.58 0.10 -28.78
N GLN A 46 39.49 -1.23 -28.66
CA GLN A 46 40.64 -2.12 -28.62
C GLN A 46 41.50 -2.05 -29.89
N GLN A 47 40.86 -1.92 -31.05
CA GLN A 47 41.53 -1.80 -32.34
C GLN A 47 41.93 -0.36 -32.68
N SER A 48 41.71 0.60 -31.76
CA SER A 48 41.97 2.04 -32.00
C SER A 48 41.28 2.61 -33.24
N LEU A 49 40.13 2.05 -33.61
CA LEU A 49 39.31 2.47 -34.75
C LEU A 49 38.30 3.56 -34.33
N PRO A 50 38.07 4.60 -35.16
CA PRO A 50 37.01 5.57 -34.90
C PRO A 50 35.63 4.90 -35.03
N CYS A 51 34.82 4.94 -33.96
CA CYS A 51 33.47 4.40 -33.96
C CYS A 51 32.44 5.53 -33.97
N ASN A 52 31.51 5.50 -34.93
CA ASN A 52 30.39 6.43 -35.01
C ASN A 52 29.10 5.71 -34.58
N LEU A 53 28.35 6.30 -33.64
CA LEU A 53 27.05 5.76 -33.19
C LEU A 53 26.04 5.65 -34.34
N GLN A 54 26.14 6.53 -35.35
CA GLN A 54 25.32 6.44 -36.57
C GLN A 54 25.59 5.13 -37.34
N SER A 55 26.86 4.71 -37.43
CA SER A 55 27.23 3.47 -38.11
C SER A 55 26.67 2.25 -37.38
N ILE A 56 26.67 2.27 -36.04
CA ILE A 56 26.04 1.22 -35.22
C ILE A 56 24.53 1.18 -35.47
N SER A 57 23.88 2.35 -35.53
CA SER A 57 22.45 2.45 -35.83
C SER A 57 22.11 1.83 -37.19
N THR A 58 22.90 2.13 -38.23
CA THR A 58 22.69 1.60 -39.58
C THR A 58 22.95 0.10 -39.68
N VAL A 59 24.05 -0.41 -39.09
CA VAL A 59 24.45 -1.83 -39.21
C VAL A 59 23.53 -2.76 -38.43
N PHE A 60 23.10 -2.36 -37.24
CA PHE A 60 22.27 -3.20 -36.36
C PHE A 60 20.78 -2.88 -36.46
N GLU A 61 20.39 -1.97 -37.34
CA GLU A 61 19.00 -1.50 -37.51
C GLU A 61 18.37 -1.03 -36.18
N ILE A 62 19.19 -0.41 -35.32
CA ILE A 62 18.74 0.14 -34.04
C ILE A 62 18.53 1.64 -34.22
N LEU A 63 17.38 2.16 -33.79
CA LEU A 63 17.11 3.60 -33.87
C LEU A 63 18.22 4.41 -33.18
N HIS A 64 18.75 5.43 -33.85
CA HIS A 64 19.88 6.22 -33.35
C HIS A 64 19.60 6.80 -31.94
N SER A 65 18.37 7.24 -31.67
CA SER A 65 17.97 7.71 -30.33
C SER A 65 18.12 6.63 -29.25
N THR A 66 17.89 5.36 -29.60
CA THR A 66 18.06 4.22 -28.69
C THR A 66 19.53 3.90 -28.50
N VAL A 67 20.35 3.93 -29.55
CA VAL A 67 21.81 3.74 -29.44
C VAL A 67 22.41 4.82 -28.52
N HIS A 68 22.05 6.08 -28.76
CA HIS A 68 22.48 7.21 -27.94
C HIS A 68 21.99 7.10 -26.49
N ASP A 69 20.71 6.80 -26.26
CA ASP A 69 20.14 6.64 -24.92
C ASP A 69 20.81 5.49 -24.16
N VAL A 70 21.02 4.33 -24.80
CA VAL A 70 21.69 3.17 -24.18
C VAL A 70 23.14 3.51 -23.84
N TYR A 71 23.86 4.14 -24.75
CA TYR A 71 25.26 4.53 -24.54
C TYR A 71 25.42 5.60 -23.45
N SER A 72 24.59 6.65 -23.48
CA SER A 72 24.65 7.78 -22.55
C SER A 72 24.13 7.45 -21.16
N SER A 73 22.98 6.77 -21.08
CA SER A 73 22.38 6.41 -19.79
C SER A 73 23.19 5.34 -19.08
N ARG A 74 23.85 4.43 -19.82
CA ARG A 74 24.47 3.18 -19.32
C ARG A 74 23.52 2.32 -18.47
N ARG A 75 22.23 2.69 -18.34
CA ARG A 75 21.23 2.01 -17.52
C ARG A 75 20.61 0.87 -18.30
N CYS A 76 20.50 -0.32 -17.71
CA CYS A 76 19.72 -1.39 -18.33
C CYS A 76 18.25 -0.95 -18.32
N ARG A 77 17.61 -0.85 -19.49
CA ARG A 77 16.16 -0.70 -19.51
C ARG A 77 15.56 -2.00 -19.02
N ARG A 78 14.75 -1.90 -17.98
CA ARG A 78 14.02 -3.02 -17.41
C ARG A 78 13.19 -3.71 -18.49
N LEU A 79 13.35 -5.03 -18.64
CA LEU A 79 12.48 -5.85 -19.49
C LEU A 79 11.05 -5.72 -18.96
N GLN A 80 10.07 -5.52 -19.86
CA GLN A 80 8.64 -5.37 -19.50
C GLN A 80 8.11 -6.54 -18.65
N ASN A 81 8.77 -7.70 -18.67
CA ASN A 81 8.40 -8.91 -17.91
C ASN A 81 9.44 -9.32 -16.86
N SER A 82 10.33 -8.42 -16.44
CA SER A 82 11.28 -8.76 -15.38
C SER A 82 10.57 -8.84 -14.03
N ASN A 83 10.95 -9.85 -13.23
CA ASN A 83 10.46 -10.09 -11.86
C ASN A 83 10.95 -9.03 -10.84
N GLU A 84 11.62 -7.98 -11.29
CA GLU A 84 12.06 -6.89 -10.42
C GLU A 84 10.85 -6.11 -9.88
N VAL A 85 10.95 -5.55 -8.69
CA VAL A 85 9.83 -4.77 -8.13
C VAL A 85 9.71 -3.46 -8.93
N ASP A 86 8.53 -3.15 -9.46
CA ASP A 86 8.30 -1.84 -10.11
C ASP A 86 8.35 -0.74 -9.05
N SER A 87 9.38 0.10 -9.15
CA SER A 87 9.53 1.27 -8.30
C SER A 87 8.53 2.36 -8.65
N ARG A 88 7.87 2.27 -9.82
CA ARG A 88 6.75 3.13 -10.17
C ARG A 88 5.54 2.66 -9.37
N LEU A 89 5.39 3.23 -8.19
CA LEU A 89 4.15 3.07 -7.44
C LEU A 89 2.99 3.56 -8.31
N PRO A 90 1.87 2.82 -8.39
CA PRO A 90 0.68 3.32 -9.05
C PRO A 90 0.28 4.65 -8.42
N LEU A 91 -0.21 5.59 -9.24
CA LEU A 91 -0.65 6.89 -8.79
C LEU A 91 -1.61 6.71 -7.61
N ARG A 92 -1.37 7.44 -6.50
CA ARG A 92 -2.28 7.39 -5.35
C ARG A 92 -3.58 8.07 -5.76
N GLU A 93 -4.64 7.28 -5.88
CA GLU A 93 -6.00 7.76 -6.13
C GLU A 93 -6.51 8.64 -4.99
N ILE A 94 -6.26 8.24 -3.73
CA ILE A 94 -6.70 8.95 -2.52
C ILE A 94 -5.48 9.53 -1.81
N SER A 95 -5.56 10.80 -1.41
CA SER A 95 -4.47 11.46 -0.70
C SER A 95 -4.42 11.03 0.76
N ARG A 96 -3.26 11.21 1.40
CA ARG A 96 -3.14 10.94 2.85
C ARG A 96 -3.95 11.93 3.71
N SER A 97 -4.20 13.12 3.18
CA SER A 97 -5.06 14.12 3.84
C SER A 97 -6.49 13.59 3.95
N ASP A 98 -6.98 12.98 2.87
CA ASP A 98 -8.33 12.42 2.82
C ASP A 98 -8.50 11.23 3.78
N THR A 99 -7.52 10.32 3.82
CA THR A 99 -7.56 9.20 4.77
C THR A 99 -7.54 9.67 6.22
N ASN A 100 -6.80 10.75 6.51
CA ASN A 100 -6.77 11.37 7.84
C ASN A 100 -8.09 12.07 8.18
N ALA A 101 -8.72 12.76 7.22
CA ALA A 101 -10.05 13.35 7.42
C ALA A 101 -11.09 12.28 7.81
N ILE A 102 -11.09 11.15 7.10
CA ILE A 102 -11.95 10.00 7.41
C ILE A 102 -11.67 9.44 8.82
N ALA A 103 -10.39 9.28 9.18
CA ALA A 103 -10.02 8.79 10.52
C ALA A 103 -10.43 9.75 11.63
N THR A 104 -10.23 11.06 11.42
CA THR A 104 -10.62 12.12 12.36
C THR A 104 -12.14 12.15 12.57
N PHE A 105 -12.90 12.00 11.48
CA PHE A 105 -14.36 11.86 11.54
C PHE A 105 -14.73 10.60 12.36
N LEU A 106 -14.16 9.44 12.05
CA LEU A 106 -14.44 8.20 12.75
C LEU A 106 -14.07 8.25 14.24
N ASP A 107 -13.02 8.96 14.64
CA ASP A 107 -12.66 9.07 16.06
C ASP A 107 -13.75 9.80 16.88
N ARG A 108 -14.47 10.74 16.26
CA ARG A 108 -15.56 11.51 16.89
C ARG A 108 -16.95 10.94 16.64
N ALA A 109 -17.09 10.05 15.64
CA ALA A 109 -18.36 9.51 15.20
C ALA A 109 -19.03 8.59 16.23
N THR A 110 -20.37 8.63 16.25
CA THR A 110 -21.20 7.70 17.04
C THR A 110 -21.11 6.27 16.49
N LEU A 111 -21.59 5.29 17.25
CA LEU A 111 -21.58 3.89 16.80
C LEU A 111 -22.43 3.66 15.54
N GLU A 112 -23.48 4.46 15.35
CA GLU A 112 -24.35 4.40 14.17
C GLU A 112 -23.63 4.94 12.94
N GLN A 113 -22.99 6.10 13.05
CA GLN A 113 -22.16 6.66 11.98
C GLN A 113 -20.99 5.74 11.61
N LYS A 114 -20.35 5.11 12.61
CA LYS A 114 -19.32 4.09 12.38
C LYS A 114 -19.84 2.87 11.65
N SER A 115 -21.15 2.64 11.62
CA SER A 115 -21.75 1.49 10.94
C SER A 115 -22.06 1.74 9.47
N LEU A 116 -22.07 3.01 9.03
CA LEU A 116 -22.39 3.42 7.67
C LEU A 116 -21.42 2.83 6.63
N PRO A 117 -21.86 2.62 5.38
CA PRO A 117 -20.97 2.33 4.24
C PRO A 117 -19.75 3.24 4.18
N TRP A 118 -18.64 2.74 3.61
CA TRP A 118 -17.42 3.55 3.47
C TRP A 118 -17.60 4.81 2.63
N GLN A 119 -18.54 4.80 1.67
CA GLN A 119 -18.87 5.96 0.84
C GLN A 119 -19.51 7.07 1.66
N ASP A 120 -20.58 6.74 2.39
CA ASP A 120 -21.28 7.68 3.27
C ASP A 120 -20.32 8.26 4.33
N ILE A 121 -19.44 7.43 4.90
CA ILE A 121 -18.39 7.90 5.84
C ILE A 121 -17.44 8.89 5.16
N ALA A 122 -17.04 8.63 3.92
CA ALA A 122 -16.16 9.52 3.18
C ALA A 122 -16.85 10.84 2.87
N GLU A 123 -18.12 10.80 2.47
CA GLU A 123 -18.93 11.98 2.21
C GLU A 123 -19.14 12.83 3.48
N GLU A 124 -19.50 12.20 4.61
CA GLU A 124 -19.61 12.89 5.91
C GLU A 124 -18.26 13.47 6.37
N ALA A 125 -17.14 12.86 5.97
CA ALA A 125 -15.79 13.37 6.22
C ALA A 125 -15.34 14.44 5.20
N GLY A 126 -16.17 14.79 4.21
CA GLY A 126 -15.84 15.77 3.15
C GLY A 126 -14.88 15.25 2.08
N VAL A 127 -14.76 13.93 1.93
CA VAL A 127 -13.86 13.26 0.97
C VAL A 127 -14.67 12.76 -0.22
N VAL A 128 -14.63 13.51 -1.31
CA VAL A 128 -15.30 13.20 -2.59
C VAL A 128 -14.29 13.31 -3.73
N LYS A 129 -14.43 12.49 -4.77
CA LYS A 129 -13.47 12.46 -5.88
C LYS A 129 -13.62 13.71 -6.76
N HIS A 130 -14.83 14.03 -7.18
CA HIS A 130 -15.16 15.26 -7.88
C HIS A 130 -16.51 15.82 -7.41
N TYR A 131 -16.52 17.11 -7.06
CA TYR A 131 -17.75 17.83 -6.78
C TYR A 131 -18.31 18.42 -8.06
N HIS A 132 -19.56 18.10 -8.34
CA HIS A 132 -20.32 18.72 -9.42
C HIS A 132 -21.21 19.81 -8.81
N HIS A 133 -20.99 21.06 -9.20
CA HIS A 133 -21.76 22.21 -8.68
C HIS A 133 -23.07 22.44 -9.45
N GLU A 134 -23.28 21.76 -10.57
CA GLU A 134 -24.46 21.91 -11.41
C GLU A 134 -25.66 21.15 -10.83
N LYS A 135 -26.82 21.80 -10.86
CA LYS A 135 -28.06 21.25 -10.28
C LYS A 135 -28.48 19.99 -11.04
N GLY A 136 -28.41 18.84 -10.38
CA GLY A 136 -28.81 17.54 -10.93
C GLY A 136 -27.66 16.63 -11.37
N GLN A 137 -26.40 17.06 -11.23
CA GLN A 137 -25.24 16.18 -11.40
C GLN A 137 -24.88 15.51 -10.08
N GLU A 138 -24.65 14.20 -10.11
CA GLU A 138 -24.17 13.45 -8.95
C GLU A 138 -22.67 13.67 -8.77
N ASN A 139 -22.23 13.80 -7.52
CA ASN A 139 -20.81 13.88 -7.20
C ASN A 139 -20.11 12.56 -7.54
N GLU A 140 -18.91 12.63 -8.12
CA GLU A 140 -18.13 11.42 -8.36
C GLU A 140 -17.53 10.94 -7.03
N GLN A 141 -17.88 9.70 -6.65
CA GLN A 141 -17.45 9.12 -5.38
C GLN A 141 -16.35 8.07 -5.57
N TRP A 142 -15.52 7.90 -4.54
CA TRP A 142 -14.57 6.79 -4.50
C TRP A 142 -15.28 5.46 -4.32
N ALA A 143 -14.77 4.41 -4.99
CA ALA A 143 -15.25 3.06 -4.75
C ALA A 143 -14.96 2.64 -3.30
N ALA A 144 -15.95 2.07 -2.60
CA ALA A 144 -15.85 1.67 -1.19
C ALA A 144 -14.62 0.79 -0.89
N LYS A 145 -14.24 -0.09 -1.82
CA LYS A 145 -13.07 -0.98 -1.70
C LYS A 145 -11.75 -0.21 -1.71
N VAL A 146 -11.66 0.88 -2.49
CA VAL A 146 -10.47 1.74 -2.56
C VAL A 146 -10.34 2.50 -1.24
N LEU A 147 -11.43 3.11 -0.77
CA LEU A 147 -11.48 3.79 0.53
C LEU A 147 -11.02 2.87 1.66
N GLN A 148 -11.66 1.69 1.78
CA GLN A 148 -11.30 0.71 2.80
C GLN A 148 -9.81 0.35 2.74
N ARG A 149 -9.29 -0.01 1.56
CA ARG A 149 -7.89 -0.42 1.39
C ARG A 149 -6.93 0.68 1.81
N ARG A 150 -7.20 1.93 1.43
CA ARG A 150 -6.32 3.08 1.71
C ARG A 150 -6.39 3.49 3.18
N VAL A 151 -7.59 3.64 3.74
CA VAL A 151 -7.76 3.99 5.16
C VAL A 151 -7.18 2.89 6.06
N THR A 152 -7.33 1.61 5.72
CA THR A 152 -6.68 0.52 6.47
C THR A 152 -5.15 0.58 6.37
N ALA A 153 -4.60 0.93 5.21
CA ALA A 153 -3.14 0.99 5.01
C ALA A 153 -2.50 2.18 5.72
N ASP A 154 -3.13 3.36 5.69
CA ASP A 154 -2.57 4.58 6.25
C ASP A 154 -2.89 4.74 7.77
N GLU A 155 -4.09 4.35 8.22
CA GLU A 155 -4.61 4.63 9.57
C GLU A 155 -4.89 3.35 10.40
N GLY A 156 -4.75 2.17 9.80
CA GLY A 156 -4.98 0.89 10.48
C GLY A 156 -6.45 0.57 10.80
N ILE A 157 -7.40 1.41 10.39
CA ILE A 157 -8.83 1.23 10.66
C ILE A 157 -9.38 0.06 9.86
N LYS A 158 -10.12 -0.83 10.52
CA LYS A 158 -10.75 -2.01 9.93
C LYS A 158 -12.25 -2.06 10.25
N THR A 159 -12.97 -2.85 9.47
CA THR A 159 -14.38 -3.18 9.75
C THR A 159 -14.45 -4.33 10.74
N HIS A 160 -15.19 -4.14 11.83
CA HIS A 160 -15.42 -5.13 12.87
C HIS A 160 -16.92 -5.40 13.04
N LYS A 161 -17.28 -6.64 13.40
CA LYS A 161 -18.64 -6.95 13.82
C LYS A 161 -18.84 -6.50 15.26
N ALA A 162 -19.85 -5.66 15.48
CA ALA A 162 -20.29 -5.28 16.81
C ALA A 162 -21.77 -5.63 16.98
N VAL A 163 -22.11 -6.20 18.12
CA VAL A 163 -23.50 -6.38 18.54
C VAL A 163 -23.84 -5.20 19.43
N VAL A 164 -24.88 -4.47 19.07
CA VAL A 164 -25.42 -3.41 19.93
C VAL A 164 -25.98 -4.10 21.16
N LYS A 165 -25.36 -3.86 22.32
CA LYS A 165 -25.97 -4.19 23.61
C LYS A 165 -26.92 -3.06 23.97
N GLU A 166 -28.04 -3.40 24.58
CA GLU A 166 -28.97 -2.40 25.13
C GLU A 166 -28.23 -1.44 26.05
N GLN A 167 -28.47 -0.14 25.86
CA GLN A 167 -27.89 0.89 26.70
C GLN A 167 -28.59 0.83 28.06
N HIS A 168 -27.84 0.55 29.11
CA HIS A 168 -28.37 0.57 30.47
C HIS A 168 -28.74 2.00 30.86
N THR A 169 -29.86 2.17 31.56
CA THR A 169 -30.21 3.46 32.16
C THR A 169 -29.22 3.81 33.28
N PRO A 170 -29.04 5.09 33.63
CA PRO A 170 -28.15 5.48 34.73
C PRO A 170 -28.46 4.74 36.05
N THR A 171 -29.75 4.55 36.36
CA THR A 171 -30.19 3.81 37.55
C THR A 171 -29.84 2.32 37.50
N GLN A 172 -29.89 1.69 36.33
CA GLN A 172 -29.43 0.31 36.14
C GLN A 172 -27.91 0.21 36.32
N VAL A 173 -27.15 1.17 35.77
CA VAL A 173 -25.69 1.23 35.93
C VAL A 173 -25.33 1.31 37.41
N ASP A 174 -25.95 2.22 38.18
CA ASP A 174 -25.69 2.38 39.60
C ASP A 174 -26.04 1.13 40.41
N LYS A 175 -27.20 0.52 40.15
CA LYS A 175 -27.59 -0.74 40.80
C LYS A 175 -26.58 -1.85 40.54
N ARG A 176 -26.10 -1.99 39.30
CA ARG A 176 -25.10 -2.99 38.91
C ARG A 176 -23.76 -2.72 39.58
N LEU A 177 -23.28 -1.47 39.57
CA LEU A 177 -22.03 -1.10 40.24
C LEU A 177 -22.11 -1.32 41.76
N LYS A 178 -23.23 -0.97 42.38
CA LYS A 178 -23.48 -1.23 43.81
C LYS A 178 -23.43 -2.73 44.10
N TYR A 179 -24.11 -3.55 43.30
CA TYR A 179 -24.07 -4.99 43.43
C TYR A 179 -22.64 -5.53 43.30
N CYS A 180 -21.89 -5.14 42.26
CA CYS A 180 -20.50 -5.55 42.08
C CYS A 180 -19.63 -5.19 43.29
N ARG A 181 -19.75 -3.96 43.83
CA ARG A 181 -18.99 -3.54 45.02
C ARG A 181 -19.30 -4.41 46.24
N ILE A 182 -20.59 -4.67 46.51
CA ILE A 182 -21.02 -5.53 47.62
C ILE A 182 -20.47 -6.94 47.45
N GLN A 183 -20.57 -7.51 46.24
CA GLN A 183 -20.10 -8.86 45.97
C GLN A 183 -18.58 -8.98 46.08
N LEU A 184 -17.82 -7.98 45.62
CA LEU A 184 -16.36 -7.97 45.78
C LEU A 184 -15.94 -7.84 47.25
N GLN A 185 -16.71 -7.15 48.09
CA GLN A 185 -16.47 -7.10 49.54
C GLN A 185 -16.79 -8.44 50.23
N GLN A 186 -17.90 -9.07 49.86
CA GLN A 186 -18.31 -10.36 50.43
C GLN A 186 -17.44 -11.53 49.93
N ARG A 187 -16.95 -11.45 48.69
CA ARG A 187 -16.18 -12.49 48.00
C ARG A 187 -14.92 -11.90 47.33
N PRO A 188 -13.93 -11.47 48.13
CA PRO A 188 -12.76 -10.75 47.61
C PRO A 188 -11.77 -11.60 46.82
N SER A 189 -11.74 -12.93 47.05
CA SER A 189 -10.82 -13.85 46.39
C SER A 189 -11.57 -14.81 45.47
N ALA A 190 -10.90 -15.29 44.41
CA ALA A 190 -11.50 -16.22 43.45
C ALA A 190 -12.01 -17.52 44.09
N HIS A 191 -11.40 -17.99 45.18
CA HIS A 191 -11.83 -19.18 45.89
C HIS A 191 -13.24 -19.03 46.49
N ASN A 192 -13.61 -17.81 46.92
CA ASN A 192 -14.92 -17.51 47.53
C ASN A 192 -16.08 -17.54 46.52
N TRP A 193 -15.78 -17.69 45.23
CA TRP A 193 -16.78 -17.84 44.17
C TRP A 193 -17.06 -19.30 43.82
N ARG A 194 -16.26 -20.26 44.32
CA ARG A 194 -16.40 -21.70 44.00
C ARG A 194 -17.71 -22.32 44.50
N ASN A 195 -18.33 -21.72 45.52
CA ASN A 195 -19.61 -22.15 46.08
C ASN A 195 -20.81 -21.38 45.51
N VAL A 196 -20.61 -20.58 44.46
CA VAL A 196 -21.69 -19.86 43.77
C VAL A 196 -22.15 -20.68 42.57
N LEU A 197 -23.39 -21.17 42.64
CA LEU A 197 -24.06 -21.80 41.50
C LEU A 197 -24.77 -20.73 40.70
N TRP A 198 -24.44 -20.66 39.41
CA TRP A 198 -25.15 -19.80 38.45
C TRP A 198 -26.12 -20.66 37.66
N CYS A 199 -27.39 -20.26 37.65
CA CYS A 199 -28.41 -20.81 36.78
C CYS A 199 -29.04 -19.65 36.03
N ASP A 200 -29.11 -19.75 34.71
CA ASP A 200 -29.74 -18.75 33.84
C ASP A 200 -30.51 -19.49 32.74
N GLU A 201 -31.58 -18.87 32.27
CA GLU A 201 -32.45 -19.46 31.26
C GLU A 201 -32.09 -18.93 29.87
N ILE A 202 -31.39 -19.77 29.09
CA ILE A 202 -30.98 -19.41 27.73
C ILE A 202 -32.08 -19.77 26.74
N HIS A 203 -32.72 -18.74 26.20
CA HIS A 203 -33.65 -18.89 25.08
C HIS A 203 -32.87 -18.97 23.75
N TRP A 204 -32.88 -20.15 23.14
CA TRP A 204 -32.29 -20.37 21.81
C TRP A 204 -33.19 -19.78 20.73
N LYS A 205 -32.99 -18.50 20.42
CA LYS A 205 -33.58 -17.88 19.21
C LYS A 205 -32.67 -18.10 18.00
N THR A 206 -33.22 -18.73 16.96
CA THR A 206 -32.67 -18.83 15.60
C THR A 206 -32.93 -17.57 14.75
N GLY A 207 -33.37 -16.47 15.38
CA GLY A 207 -33.59 -15.20 14.70
C GLY A 207 -32.28 -14.48 14.36
N PRO A 208 -32.27 -13.62 13.33
CA PRO A 208 -31.09 -12.86 12.96
C PRO A 208 -30.68 -11.97 14.14
N ARG A 209 -29.51 -12.26 14.72
CA ARG A 209 -28.75 -11.21 15.41
C ARG A 209 -28.36 -10.23 14.31
N TYR A 210 -28.57 -8.94 14.51
CA TYR A 210 -28.15 -7.90 13.56
C TYR A 210 -26.78 -7.35 13.99
N PRO A 211 -25.65 -8.06 13.77
CA PRO A 211 -24.34 -7.48 14.00
C PRO A 211 -24.16 -6.31 13.04
N LYS A 212 -23.84 -5.14 13.58
CA LYS A 212 -23.47 -3.97 12.79
C LYS A 212 -21.98 -4.06 12.46
N ASN A 213 -21.64 -3.68 11.23
CA ASN A 213 -20.25 -3.59 10.76
C ASN A 213 -19.70 -2.21 11.09
N ILE A 214 -19.02 -2.08 12.24
CA ILE A 214 -18.44 -0.82 12.70
C ILE A 214 -17.00 -0.64 12.24
N LYS A 215 -16.59 0.58 11.90
CA LYS A 215 -15.22 0.90 11.47
C LYS A 215 -14.45 1.50 12.65
N ARG A 216 -13.34 0.88 13.04
CA ARG A 216 -12.50 1.34 14.16
C ARG A 216 -11.06 0.84 14.04
N ARG A 217 -10.14 1.44 14.81
CA ARG A 217 -8.78 0.90 14.99
C ARG A 217 -8.82 -0.46 15.71
N PRO A 218 -7.86 -1.35 15.45
CA PRO A 218 -7.65 -2.52 16.29
C PRO A 218 -7.33 -2.06 17.72
N GLY A 219 -7.97 -2.69 18.69
CA GLY A 219 -7.72 -2.50 20.12
C GLY A 219 -7.25 -3.80 20.75
#